data_AF-A0A833KZV2-F1
#
_entry.id   AF-A0A833KZV2-F1
#
_cell.length_a   1.000
_cell.length_b   1.000
_cell.length_c   1.000
_cell.angle_alpha   90.00
_cell.angle_beta   90.00
_cell.angle_gamma   90.00
#
_symmetry.space_group_name_H-M   'P 1'
#
loop_
_entity.id
_entity.type
_entity.pdbx_description
1 polymer ?
#
loop_
_entity_poly.entity_id
_entity_poly.type
_entity_poly.pdbx_seq_one_letter_code
_entity_poly.pdbx_strand_id
1 'polypeptide(L)'
;MVDEAHAVFGTEEQVDIIMGTLSKALGSTGGFIAGSKLLIDYLRNKARSFIYTTALAPASCAAALAAIEIIEQNPNLIEKLRKNIQQFTHLPHASPIIPILIGDAKQTMEISNKLFDRGFFVSAIRPPTVPKGQSRLRITISAAHSEEEISKLLSVLRKIMPPYGPVVGYAVLMPGLFLLQHLLFLQSFHPIP
;
A
#
# COMPACT_ATOMS: atom_id res chain seq x y z
N MET A 1 3.82 19.94 -2.46
CA MET A 1 2.69 19.11 -2.96
C MET A 1 2.97 17.68 -2.53
N VAL A 2 2.07 17.07 -1.77
CA VAL A 2 2.19 15.68 -1.32
C VAL A 2 1.07 14.83 -1.94
N ASP A 3 1.42 13.62 -2.37
CA ASP A 3 0.47 12.61 -2.84
C ASP A 3 0.14 11.63 -1.71
N GLU A 4 -1.07 11.74 -1.18
CA GLU A 4 -1.59 10.92 -0.07
C GLU A 4 -2.39 9.71 -0.58
N ALA A 5 -2.31 9.37 -1.86
CA ALA A 5 -3.16 8.35 -2.45
C ALA A 5 -2.99 6.94 -1.84
N HIS A 6 -1.95 6.69 -1.06
CA HIS A 6 -1.68 5.43 -0.34
C HIS A 6 -1.41 5.61 1.16
N ALA A 7 -1.50 6.83 1.68
CA ALA A 7 -1.16 7.12 3.05
C ALA A 7 -2.22 6.58 4.01
N VAL A 8 -1.77 6.16 5.19
CA VAL A 8 -2.64 5.84 6.33
C VAL A 8 -2.83 7.12 7.14
N PHE A 9 -3.50 8.10 6.52
CA PHE A 9 -3.88 9.42 7.02
C PHE A 9 -2.85 10.19 7.89
N GLY A 10 -2.40 11.35 7.38
CA GLY A 10 -1.88 12.45 8.19
C GLY A 10 -0.37 12.59 8.12
N THR A 11 0.12 13.50 7.28
CA THR A 11 1.45 14.08 7.43
C THR A 11 1.40 15.11 8.56
N GLU A 12 2.29 15.00 9.54
CA GLU A 12 2.46 16.02 10.61
C GLU A 12 3.06 17.34 10.10
N GLU A 13 3.44 17.39 8.82
CA GLU A 13 4.01 18.57 8.17
C GLU A 13 2.93 19.48 7.57
N GLN A 14 3.15 20.80 7.64
CA GLN A 14 2.31 21.77 6.94
C GLN A 14 2.55 21.65 5.43
N VAL A 15 1.55 21.14 4.71
CA VAL A 15 1.61 20.96 3.25
C VAL A 15 0.70 21.98 2.55
N ASP A 16 1.26 22.73 1.59
CA ASP A 16 0.50 23.74 0.83
C ASP A 16 -0.56 23.15 -0.13
N ILE A 17 -0.29 21.94 -0.64
CA ILE A 17 -1.10 21.25 -1.65
C ILE A 17 -1.13 19.75 -1.34
N ILE A 18 -2.32 19.24 -1.06
CA ILE A 18 -2.58 17.81 -0.87
C ILE A 18 -3.28 17.30 -2.13
N MET A 19 -2.73 16.23 -2.71
CA MET A 19 -3.39 15.47 -3.77
C MET A 19 -3.77 14.10 -3.22
N GLY A 20 -4.96 13.63 -3.57
CA GLY A 20 -5.43 12.32 -3.15
C GLY A 20 -6.35 11.66 -4.16
N THR A 21 -6.72 10.42 -3.86
CA THR A 21 -7.62 9.62 -4.70
C THR A 21 -8.79 9.08 -3.91
N LEU A 22 -9.94 8.98 -4.59
CA LEU A 22 -11.16 8.39 -4.06
C LEU A 22 -11.22 6.88 -4.33
N SER A 23 -10.28 6.29 -5.08
CA SER A 23 -10.36 4.91 -5.56
C SER A 23 -9.68 3.85 -4.70
N LYS A 24 -9.15 4.24 -3.53
CA LYS A 24 -8.48 3.31 -2.61
C LYS A 24 -9.28 3.12 -1.33
N ALA A 25 -8.85 3.72 -0.23
CA ALA A 25 -9.52 3.59 1.07
C ALA A 25 -11.01 3.98 1.01
N LEU A 26 -11.36 4.94 0.14
CA LEU A 26 -12.73 5.43 -0.02
C LEU A 26 -13.62 4.59 -0.96
N GLY A 27 -13.05 3.58 -1.65
CA GLY A 27 -13.84 2.63 -2.45
C GLY A 27 -14.67 3.22 -3.59
N SER A 28 -14.33 4.42 -4.08
CA SER A 28 -15.06 5.13 -5.13
C SER A 28 -14.17 5.37 -6.36
N THR A 29 -14.36 6.47 -7.10
CA THR A 29 -13.53 6.85 -8.24
C THR A 29 -13.36 8.37 -8.29
N GLY A 30 -12.19 8.81 -8.74
CA GLY A 30 -11.81 10.21 -8.82
C GLY A 30 -10.51 10.53 -8.09
N GLY A 31 -10.06 11.76 -8.28
CA GLY A 31 -8.95 12.37 -7.56
C GLY A 31 -9.34 13.76 -7.11
N PHE A 32 -8.63 14.28 -6.11
CA PHE A 32 -8.87 15.62 -5.59
C PHE A 32 -7.54 16.34 -5.33
N ILE A 33 -7.62 17.66 -5.32
CA ILE A 33 -6.57 18.55 -4.84
C ILE A 33 -7.19 19.42 -3.75
N ALA A 34 -6.52 19.52 -2.61
CA ALA A 34 -6.84 20.41 -1.51
C ALA A 34 -5.66 21.36 -1.28
N GLY A 35 -5.95 22.61 -0.93
CA GLY A 35 -4.96 23.66 -0.72
C GLY A 35 -5.64 25.02 -0.58
N SER A 36 -4.89 26.11 -0.75
CA SER A 36 -5.42 27.46 -0.60
C SER A 36 -6.55 27.77 -1.61
N LYS A 37 -7.46 28.67 -1.23
CA LYS A 37 -8.54 29.11 -2.13
C LYS A 37 -8.01 29.66 -3.45
N LEU A 38 -6.94 30.45 -3.41
CA LEU A 38 -6.29 31.01 -4.60
C LEU A 38 -5.84 29.91 -5.56
N LEU A 39 -5.22 28.85 -5.03
CA LEU A 39 -4.80 27.70 -5.82
C LEU A 39 -5.99 26.99 -6.46
N ILE A 40 -7.03 26.67 -5.67
CA ILE A 40 -8.20 25.94 -6.18
C ILE A 40 -8.93 26.75 -7.25
N ASP A 41 -9.09 28.06 -7.06
CA ASP A 41 -9.72 28.94 -8.04
C ASP A 41 -8.85 29.06 -9.31
N TYR A 42 -7.51 29.12 -9.17
CA TYR A 42 -6.61 29.08 -10.33
C TYR A 42 -6.74 27.77 -11.11
N LEU A 43 -6.69 26.62 -10.42
CA LEU A 43 -6.79 25.30 -11.05
C LEU A 43 -8.14 25.09 -11.74
N ARG A 44 -9.25 25.51 -11.11
CA ARG A 44 -10.59 25.44 -11.72
C ARG A 44 -10.67 26.20 -13.05
N ASN A 45 -9.92 27.30 -13.19
CA ASN A 45 -9.93 28.15 -14.38
C ASN A 45 -8.83 27.84 -15.40
N LYS A 46 -7.76 27.12 -15.02
CA LYS A 46 -6.58 26.90 -15.89
C LYS A 46 -6.25 25.43 -16.15
N ALA A 47 -6.69 24.50 -15.30
CA ALA A 47 -6.38 23.09 -15.47
C ALA A 47 -7.22 22.47 -16.60
N ARG A 48 -6.58 22.22 -17.75
CA ARG A 48 -7.24 21.57 -18.90
C ARG A 48 -7.85 20.22 -18.55
N SER A 49 -7.17 19.45 -17.69
CA SER A 49 -7.64 18.14 -17.20
C SER A 49 -8.90 18.22 -16.33
N PHE A 50 -9.21 19.39 -15.76
CA PHE A 50 -10.45 19.63 -15.03
C PHE A 50 -11.54 20.22 -15.93
N ILE A 51 -11.18 21.14 -16.83
CA ILE A 51 -12.14 21.87 -17.69
C ILE A 51 -12.65 20.99 -18.84
N TYR A 52 -11.77 20.22 -19.47
CA TYR A 52 -12.07 19.45 -20.68
C TYR A 52 -12.23 17.96 -20.38
N THR A 53 -13.02 17.65 -19.35
CA THR A 53 -13.39 16.28 -18.99
C THR A 53 -14.83 16.22 -18.52
N THR A 54 -15.43 15.03 -18.54
CA THR A 54 -16.76 14.82 -17.95
C THR A 54 -16.63 14.76 -16.43
N ALA A 55 -17.56 15.39 -15.72
CA ALA A 55 -17.60 15.35 -14.27
C ALA A 55 -17.80 13.92 -13.73
N LEU A 56 -17.41 13.69 -12.47
CA LEU A 56 -17.67 12.43 -11.79
C LEU A 56 -19.17 12.17 -11.70
N ALA A 57 -19.57 10.90 -11.79
CA ALA A 57 -20.96 10.51 -11.61
C ALA A 57 -21.41 10.87 -10.18
N PRO A 58 -22.61 11.45 -10.00
CA PRO A 58 -23.12 11.82 -8.66
C PRO A 58 -23.12 10.65 -7.67
N ALA A 59 -23.40 9.44 -8.13
CA ALA A 59 -23.35 8.22 -7.31
C ALA A 59 -21.93 7.94 -6.76
N SER A 60 -20.88 8.16 -7.56
CA SER A 60 -19.50 8.02 -7.11
C SER A 60 -19.12 9.06 -6.06
N CYS A 61 -19.57 10.30 -6.25
CA CYS A 61 -19.36 11.37 -5.26
C CYS A 61 -20.07 11.04 -3.94
N ALA A 62 -21.31 10.56 -3.99
CA ALA A 62 -22.07 10.15 -2.81
C ALA A 62 -21.41 8.97 -2.07
N ALA A 63 -20.92 7.97 -2.80
CA ALA A 63 -20.18 6.85 -2.21
C ALA A 63 -18.88 7.31 -1.52
N ALA A 64 -18.14 8.24 -2.14
CA ALA A 64 -16.93 8.80 -1.55
C ALA A 64 -17.24 9.60 -0.28
N LEU A 65 -18.30 10.41 -0.28
CA LEU A 65 -18.75 11.18 0.89
C LEU A 65 -19.12 10.24 2.05
N ALA A 66 -19.95 9.23 1.79
CA ALA A 66 -20.33 8.25 2.79
C ALA A 66 -19.11 7.49 3.36
N ALA A 67 -18.12 7.14 2.52
CA ALA A 67 -16.90 6.50 2.98
C ALA A 67 -16.06 7.41 3.91
N ILE A 68 -15.98 8.72 3.60
CA ILE A 68 -15.32 9.70 4.47
C ILE A 68 -16.03 9.76 5.83
N GLU A 69 -17.36 9.90 5.83
CA GLU A 69 -18.17 9.94 7.06
C GLU A 69 -17.97 8.69 7.92
N ILE A 70 -17.94 7.51 7.30
CA ILE A 70 -17.66 6.25 8.01
C ILE A 70 -16.27 6.28 8.66
N ILE A 71 -15.24 6.74 7.94
CA ILE A 71 -13.87 6.79 8.47
C ILE A 71 -13.78 7.77 9.64
N GLU A 72 -14.37 8.96 9.52
CA GLU A 72 -14.38 9.98 10.58
C GLU A 72 -15.10 9.47 11.85
N GLN A 73 -16.18 8.72 11.69
CA GLN A 73 -16.96 8.17 12.81
C GLN A 73 -16.35 6.92 13.44
N ASN A 74 -15.38 6.26 12.79
CA ASN A 74 -14.82 4.99 13.23
C ASN A 74 -13.28 5.04 13.36
N PRO A 75 -12.73 5.79 14.33
CA PRO A 75 -11.28 5.92 14.51
C PRO A 75 -10.56 4.57 14.74
N ASN A 76 -11.28 3.60 15.32
CA ASN A 76 -10.78 2.25 15.56
C ASN A 76 -10.39 1.49 14.28
N LEU A 77 -10.88 1.89 13.09
CA LEU A 77 -10.51 1.26 11.82
C LEU A 77 -9.02 1.39 11.53
N ILE A 78 -8.43 2.55 11.84
CA ILE A 78 -7.00 2.81 11.63
C ILE A 78 -6.16 1.99 12.61
N GLU A 79 -6.55 1.94 13.88
CA GLU A 79 -5.88 1.12 14.88
C GLU A 79 -5.93 -0.37 14.52
N LYS A 80 -7.09 -0.85 14.07
CA LYS A 80 -7.25 -2.23 13.59
C LYS A 80 -6.37 -2.52 12.37
N LEU A 81 -6.30 -1.59 11.41
CA LEU A 81 -5.39 -1.71 10.27
C LEU A 81 -3.93 -1.81 10.72
N ARG A 82 -3.51 -0.92 11.64
CA ARG A 82 -2.14 -0.92 12.20
C ARG A 82 -1.83 -2.23 12.92
N LYS A 83 -2.76 -2.75 13.72
CA LYS A 83 -2.63 -4.05 14.39
C LYS A 83 -2.49 -5.20 13.38
N ASN A 84 -3.33 -5.22 12.35
CA ASN A 84 -3.29 -6.23 11.29
C ASN A 84 -1.96 -6.18 10.51
N ILE A 85 -1.46 -4.99 10.21
CA ILE A 85 -0.14 -4.81 9.57
C ILE A 85 0.95 -5.38 10.48
N GLN A 86 0.98 -4.98 11.76
CA GLN A 86 1.97 -5.46 12.73
C GLN A 86 1.91 -6.98 12.93
N GLN A 87 0.72 -7.58 12.91
CA GLN A 87 0.56 -9.04 12.97
C GLN A 87 1.20 -9.72 11.76
N PHE A 88 1.07 -9.13 10.57
CA PHE A 88 1.65 -9.68 9.34
C PHE A 88 3.17 -9.50 9.25
N THR A 89 3.69 -8.31 9.59
CA THR A 89 5.11 -7.95 9.44
C THR A 89 5.96 -8.27 10.67
N HIS A 90 5.34 -8.57 11.82
CA HIS A 90 6.00 -8.68 13.12
C HIS A 90 6.85 -7.44 13.52
N LEU A 91 6.70 -6.33 12.83
CA LEU A 91 7.45 -5.08 12.99
C LEU A 91 6.56 -3.88 12.69
N PRO A 92 6.86 -2.69 13.22
CA PRO A 92 6.23 -1.46 12.77
C PRO A 92 6.43 -1.29 11.26
N HIS A 93 5.34 -1.14 10.51
CA HIS A 93 5.39 -0.88 9.06
C HIS A 93 4.39 0.22 8.72
N ALA A 94 4.86 1.23 7.99
CA ALA A 94 4.11 2.47 7.76
C ALA A 94 2.98 2.32 6.73
N SER A 95 3.06 1.32 5.84
CA SER A 95 2.11 1.16 4.73
C SER A 95 1.27 -0.12 4.86
N PRO A 96 -0.01 -0.13 4.44
CA PRO A 96 -0.80 -1.35 4.35
C PRO A 96 -0.37 -2.24 3.17
N ILE A 97 0.49 -1.74 2.28
CA ILE A 97 1.01 -2.47 1.13
C ILE A 97 2.37 -3.04 1.49
N ILE A 98 2.47 -4.36 1.55
CA ILE A 98 3.66 -5.10 1.99
C ILE A 98 4.21 -5.88 0.79
N PRO A 99 5.34 -5.43 0.22
CA PRO A 99 5.98 -6.16 -0.87
C PRO A 99 6.80 -7.33 -0.35
N ILE A 100 6.69 -8.50 -0.98
CA ILE A 100 7.61 -9.63 -0.79
C ILE A 100 8.39 -9.82 -2.08
N LEU A 101 9.67 -9.45 -2.07
CA LEU A 101 10.55 -9.59 -3.23
C LEU A 101 10.87 -11.05 -3.52
N ILE A 102 10.64 -11.47 -4.75
CA ILE A 102 10.98 -12.81 -5.27
C ILE A 102 12.09 -12.71 -6.32
N GLY A 103 12.08 -11.61 -7.09
CA GLY A 103 13.03 -11.31 -8.16
C GLY A 103 12.58 -11.88 -9.50
N ASP A 104 12.53 -13.20 -9.63
CA ASP A 104 12.14 -13.88 -10.87
C ASP A 104 10.63 -13.77 -11.16
N ALA A 105 10.29 -13.41 -12.39
CA ALA A 105 8.91 -13.16 -12.80
C ALA A 105 8.07 -14.45 -12.86
N LYS A 106 8.66 -15.55 -13.34
CA LYS A 106 7.95 -16.83 -13.49
C LYS A 106 7.68 -17.43 -12.11
N GLN A 107 8.68 -17.44 -11.23
CA GLN A 107 8.55 -17.90 -9.85
C GLN A 107 7.53 -17.05 -9.07
N THR A 108 7.52 -15.73 -9.24
CA THR A 108 6.53 -14.86 -8.58
C THR A 108 5.10 -15.24 -8.99
N MET A 109 4.88 -15.50 -10.28
CA MET A 109 3.58 -15.93 -10.79
C MET A 109 3.19 -17.32 -10.29
N GLU A 110 4.12 -18.27 -10.25
CA GLU A 110 3.86 -19.61 -9.72
C GLU A 110 3.46 -19.58 -8.24
N ILE A 111 4.13 -18.76 -7.43
CA ILE A 111 3.77 -18.59 -6.02
C ILE A 111 2.40 -17.94 -5.88
N SER A 112 2.10 -16.90 -6.65
CA SER A 112 0.78 -16.24 -6.68
C SER A 112 -0.34 -17.21 -7.06
N ASN A 113 -0.13 -18.07 -8.06
CA ASN A 113 -1.09 -19.11 -8.44
C ASN A 113 -1.27 -20.15 -7.31
N LYS A 114 -0.19 -20.60 -6.68
CA LYS A 114 -0.26 -21.52 -5.53
C LYS A 114 -1.01 -20.93 -4.34
N LEU A 115 -0.91 -19.62 -4.12
CA LEU A 115 -1.70 -18.89 -3.12
C LEU A 115 -3.18 -18.88 -3.52
N PHE A 116 -3.47 -18.59 -4.78
CA PHE A 116 -4.83 -18.56 -5.30
C PHE A 116 -5.54 -19.91 -5.17
N ASP A 117 -4.86 -21.01 -5.53
CA ASP A 117 -5.38 -22.38 -5.35
C ASP A 117 -5.69 -22.74 -3.89
N ARG A 118 -5.14 -21.98 -2.94
CA ARG A 118 -5.36 -22.13 -1.49
C ARG A 118 -6.33 -21.09 -0.92
N GLY A 119 -7.01 -20.33 -1.79
CA GLY A 119 -7.99 -19.31 -1.42
C GLY A 119 -7.42 -17.93 -1.13
N PHE A 120 -6.15 -17.65 -1.44
CA PHE A 120 -5.52 -16.35 -1.21
C PHE A 120 -5.23 -15.62 -2.53
N PHE A 121 -5.97 -14.56 -2.80
CA PHE A 121 -5.69 -13.70 -3.95
C PHE A 121 -4.59 -12.68 -3.61
N VAL A 122 -3.35 -12.98 -4.00
CA VAL A 122 -2.19 -12.08 -3.82
C VAL A 122 -1.59 -11.71 -5.17
N SER A 123 -1.53 -10.41 -5.46
CA SER A 123 -1.07 -9.90 -6.76
C SER A 123 0.44 -10.09 -6.95
N ALA A 124 0.83 -10.70 -8.07
CA ALA A 124 2.22 -10.75 -8.54
C ALA A 124 2.54 -9.56 -9.45
N ILE A 125 3.43 -8.67 -8.99
CA ILE A 125 3.92 -7.52 -9.75
C ILE A 125 5.24 -7.90 -10.42
N ARG A 126 5.30 -7.73 -11.74
CA ARG A 126 6.41 -8.17 -12.60
C ARG A 126 6.63 -7.16 -13.75
N PRO A 127 7.71 -7.27 -14.54
CA PRO A 127 7.89 -6.43 -15.71
C PRO A 127 6.66 -6.43 -16.63
N PRO A 128 6.28 -5.29 -17.23
CA PRO A 128 7.00 -4.01 -17.24
C PRO A 128 6.76 -3.10 -16.03
N THR A 129 5.85 -3.46 -15.10
CA THR A 129 5.49 -2.61 -13.94
C THR A 129 6.62 -2.42 -12.94
N VAL A 130 7.54 -3.38 -12.85
CA VAL A 130 8.79 -3.30 -12.07
C VAL A 130 9.98 -3.72 -12.93
N PRO A 131 11.21 -3.29 -12.62
CA PRO A 131 12.40 -3.73 -13.34
C PRO A 131 12.56 -5.25 -13.35
N LYS A 132 13.26 -5.78 -14.37
CA LYS A 132 13.65 -7.19 -14.41
C LYS A 132 14.46 -7.56 -13.15
N GLY A 133 14.23 -8.76 -12.62
CA GLY A 133 14.86 -9.20 -11.37
C GLY A 133 14.29 -8.55 -10.11
N GLN A 134 13.22 -7.74 -10.21
CA GLN A 134 12.56 -7.12 -9.05
C GLN A 134 11.08 -7.49 -8.91
N SER A 135 10.68 -8.64 -9.46
CA SER A 135 9.32 -9.16 -9.34
C SER A 135 8.98 -9.45 -7.87
N ARG A 136 7.77 -9.16 -7.45
CA ARG A 136 7.36 -9.23 -6.05
C ARG A 136 5.88 -9.56 -5.90
N LEU A 137 5.53 -10.21 -4.80
CA LEU A 137 4.14 -10.27 -4.35
C LEU A 137 3.80 -8.92 -3.71
N ARG A 138 2.60 -8.40 -3.98
CA ARG A 138 2.06 -7.19 -3.35
C ARG A 138 0.90 -7.60 -2.46
N ILE A 139 1.16 -7.72 -1.16
CA ILE A 139 0.15 -8.02 -0.16
C ILE A 139 -0.45 -6.70 0.31
N THR A 140 -1.78 -6.59 0.34
CA THR A 140 -2.46 -5.39 0.85
C THR A 140 -3.29 -5.79 2.05
N ILE A 141 -2.94 -5.29 3.22
CA ILE A 141 -3.65 -5.55 4.47
C ILE A 141 -4.80 -4.55 4.62
N SER A 142 -5.93 -5.03 5.12
CA SER A 142 -7.14 -4.26 5.37
C SER A 142 -7.54 -4.39 6.85
N ALA A 143 -8.22 -3.37 7.39
CA ALA A 143 -8.91 -3.46 8.67
C ALA A 143 -10.02 -4.52 8.67
N ALA A 144 -10.50 -4.92 7.49
CA ALA A 144 -11.53 -5.96 7.36
C ALA A 144 -10.99 -7.38 7.62
N HIS A 145 -9.69 -7.62 7.40
CA HIS A 145 -9.10 -8.93 7.65
C HIS A 145 -9.17 -9.29 9.13
N SER A 146 -9.50 -10.54 9.41
CA SER A 146 -9.41 -11.15 10.73
C SER A 146 -7.98 -11.62 11.03
N GLU A 147 -7.67 -11.76 12.33
CA GLU A 147 -6.38 -12.27 12.78
C GLU A 147 -6.13 -13.71 12.29
N GLU A 148 -7.19 -14.50 12.12
CA GLU A 148 -7.11 -15.87 11.63
C GLU A 148 -6.74 -15.91 10.13
N GLU A 149 -7.33 -15.05 9.31
CA GLU A 149 -7.00 -14.95 7.87
C GLU A 149 -5.53 -14.57 7.67
N ILE A 150 -5.04 -13.60 8.45
CA ILE A 150 -3.63 -13.18 8.43
C ILE A 150 -2.72 -14.34 8.83
N SER A 151 -3.05 -15.04 9.91
CA SER A 151 -2.27 -16.19 10.40
C SER A 151 -2.25 -17.35 9.41
N LYS A 152 -3.38 -17.64 8.74
CA LYS A 152 -3.47 -18.67 7.69
C LYS A 152 -2.59 -18.29 6.49
N LEU A 153 -2.64 -17.04 6.04
CA LEU A 153 -1.78 -16.56 4.94
C LEU A 153 -0.29 -16.71 5.27
N LEU A 154 0.13 -16.29 6.47
CA LEU A 154 1.52 -16.45 6.92
C LEU A 154 1.95 -17.92 6.94
N SER A 155 1.09 -18.82 7.43
CA SER A 155 1.35 -20.26 7.44
C SER A 155 1.52 -20.84 6.03
N VAL A 156 0.68 -20.42 5.07
CA VAL A 156 0.80 -20.85 3.68
C VAL A 156 2.07 -20.30 3.04
N LEU A 157 2.38 -19.00 3.23
CA LEU A 157 3.59 -18.37 2.71
C LEU A 157 4.84 -19.12 3.18
N ARG A 158 4.94 -19.46 4.48
CA ARG A 158 6.07 -20.24 5.02
C ARG A 158 6.28 -21.59 4.32
N LYS A 159 5.22 -22.23 3.83
CA LYS A 159 5.29 -23.53 3.17
C LYS A 159 5.69 -23.46 1.70
N ILE A 160 5.33 -22.38 1.00
CA ILE A 160 5.49 -22.30 -0.47
C ILE A 160 6.60 -21.35 -0.91
N MET A 161 7.07 -20.48 -0.01
CA MET A 161 8.15 -19.54 -0.29
C MET A 161 9.49 -20.28 -0.41
N PRO A 162 10.35 -19.89 -1.37
CA PRO A 162 11.68 -20.47 -1.50
C PRO A 162 12.53 -20.17 -0.26
N PRO A 163 13.41 -21.09 0.17
CA PRO A 163 14.23 -20.95 1.38
C PRO A 163 15.26 -19.81 1.33
N TYR A 164 15.54 -19.22 0.15
CA TYR A 164 16.60 -18.23 -0.05
C TYR A 164 16.22 -17.09 -1.01
N GLY A 165 15.04 -16.49 -0.86
CA GLY A 165 14.75 -15.19 -1.48
C GLY A 165 15.08 -14.06 -0.50
N PRO A 166 15.82 -13.00 -0.88
CA PRO A 166 15.99 -11.85 -0.01
C PRO A 166 14.61 -11.22 0.19
N VAL A 167 14.03 -11.40 1.37
CA VAL A 167 12.84 -10.67 1.82
C VAL A 167 13.27 -9.22 2.03
N VAL A 168 13.46 -8.47 0.94
CA VAL A 168 13.64 -7.02 1.01
C VAL A 168 12.25 -6.44 1.21
N GLY A 169 11.90 -6.36 2.49
CA GLY A 169 10.57 -6.06 3.02
C GLY A 169 10.43 -6.72 4.39
N TYR A 170 11.31 -6.29 5.30
CA TYR A 170 11.45 -6.65 6.71
C TYR A 170 10.49 -7.72 7.28
N ALA A 171 11.07 -8.86 7.64
CA ALA A 171 10.59 -9.83 8.62
C ALA A 171 9.25 -10.54 8.32
N VAL A 172 9.25 -11.54 7.43
CA VAL A 172 8.13 -12.51 7.39
C VAL A 172 8.58 -13.94 7.77
N LEU A 173 9.88 -14.25 7.78
CA LEU A 173 10.30 -15.65 7.74
C LEU A 173 11.25 -16.19 8.82
N MET A 174 11.88 -15.43 9.73
CA MET A 174 12.79 -16.04 10.75
C MET A 174 12.88 -15.24 12.07
N PRO A 175 12.67 -15.84 13.26
CA PRO A 175 12.83 -15.17 14.56
C PRO A 175 14.28 -15.00 15.07
N GLY A 176 15.31 -15.41 14.31
CA GLY A 176 16.63 -15.70 14.90
C GLY A 176 17.86 -14.97 14.34
N LEU A 177 17.74 -14.11 13.33
CA LEU A 177 18.91 -13.58 12.61
C LEU A 177 18.89 -12.04 12.48
N PHE A 178 18.56 -11.34 13.58
CA PHE A 178 18.21 -9.92 13.52
C PHE A 178 19.37 -8.92 13.64
N LEU A 179 20.58 -9.31 14.07
CA LEU A 179 21.58 -8.30 14.46
C LEU A 179 22.63 -7.93 13.39
N LEU A 180 22.92 -8.78 12.40
CA LEU A 180 24.09 -8.56 11.53
C LEU A 180 23.80 -7.84 10.20
N GLN A 181 22.57 -7.93 9.66
CA GLN A 181 22.26 -7.30 8.37
C GLN A 181 21.82 -5.83 8.48
N HIS A 182 21.34 -5.39 9.64
CA HIS A 182 20.89 -4.00 9.83
C HIS A 182 22.05 -2.99 9.77
N LEU A 183 23.25 -3.41 10.20
CA LEU A 183 24.49 -2.61 10.14
C LEU A 183 25.04 -2.46 8.71
N LEU A 184 24.91 -3.48 7.86
CA LEU A 184 25.43 -3.45 6.48
C LEU A 184 24.56 -2.59 5.55
N PHE A 185 23.25 -2.50 5.80
CA PHE A 185 22.35 -1.69 4.97
C PHE A 185 22.46 -0.19 5.26
N LEU A 186 22.70 0.21 6.52
CA LEU A 186 22.92 1.62 6.88
C LEU A 186 24.24 2.17 6.33
N GLN A 187 25.23 1.32 6.06
CA GLN A 187 26.50 1.73 5.43
C GLN A 187 26.43 1.87 3.90
N SER A 188 25.32 1.45 3.28
CA SER A 188 25.16 1.47 1.81
C SER A 188 24.47 2.73 1.28
N PHE A 189 23.99 3.62 2.16
CA PHE A 189 23.53 4.96 1.80
C PHE A 189 24.70 5.94 1.92
N HIS A 190 25.52 6.04 0.88
CA HIS A 190 26.29 7.25 0.68
C HIS A 190 25.33 8.40 0.38
N PRO A 191 25.45 9.57 1.04
CA PRO A 191 24.73 10.76 0.63
C PRO A 191 25.27 11.15 -0.74
N ILE A 192 24.40 11.12 -1.75
CA ILE A 192 24.69 11.73 -3.05
C ILE A 192 24.51 13.25 -2.87
N PRO A 193 25.47 14.08 -3.32
CA PRO A 193 25.53 15.53 -3.03
C PRO A 193 24.35 16.34 -3.56
#